data_AF-A0A6B2CXE6-F1
#
_entry.id   AF-A0A6B2CXE6-F1
#
_cell.length_a   1.000
_cell.length_b   1.000
_cell.length_c   1.000
_cell.angle_alpha   90.00
_cell.angle_beta   90.00
_cell.angle_gamma   90.00
#
_symmetry.space_group_name_H-M   'P 1'
#
loop_
_entity.id
_entity.type
_entity.pdbx_description
1 polymer ?
#
loop_
_entity_poly.entity_id
_entity_poly.type
_entity_poly.pdbx_seq_one_letter_code
_entity_poly.pdbx_strand_id
1 'polypeptide(L)'
;MQTCIVAECYGNKCVGEYLRNAVGGEVRHRRNYGRELILRDVVKEIKPRCNRLVVVIDYEIGDARILVEKNFRLTQICGKVWVGQGVNKLAGVVAVVFDPHIEAFAEWLGLNPGDKLKRDEACNYLHSELKRSNDASSQFENCIKRIAAAIRQFLG
;
A
#
# COMPACT_ATOMS: atom_id res chain seq x y z
N MET A 1 12.80 17.52 2.72
CA MET A 1 12.75 16.17 3.33
C MET A 1 11.60 15.40 2.69
N GLN A 2 11.85 14.14 2.30
CA GLN A 2 11.01 13.40 1.34
C GLN A 2 10.08 12.41 2.06
N THR A 3 8.91 12.14 1.47
CA THR A 3 8.03 11.02 1.86
C THR A 3 8.68 9.71 1.42
N CYS A 4 8.69 8.70 2.29
CA CYS A 4 9.16 7.36 1.95
C CYS A 4 7.96 6.42 1.91
N ILE A 5 7.86 5.63 0.84
CA ILE A 5 6.80 4.64 0.65
C ILE A 5 7.46 3.27 0.63
N VAL A 6 7.16 2.42 1.60
CA VAL A 6 7.73 1.07 1.69
C VAL A 6 6.66 0.06 1.32
N ALA A 7 6.93 -0.77 0.31
CA ALA A 7 5.98 -1.75 -0.18
C ALA A 7 6.42 -3.18 0.12
N GLU A 8 5.46 -4.01 0.56
CA GLU A 8 5.66 -5.41 0.89
C GLU A 8 5.96 -6.27 -0.34
N CYS A 9 5.05 -6.31 -1.31
CA CYS A 9 5.20 -7.11 -2.52
C CYS A 9 5.31 -6.25 -3.79
N TYR A 10 5.51 -6.89 -4.95
CA TYR A 10 5.58 -6.19 -6.23
C TYR A 10 4.27 -5.49 -6.61
N GLY A 11 3.12 -6.09 -6.31
CA GLY A 11 1.81 -5.46 -6.50
C GLY A 11 1.63 -4.22 -5.61
N ASN A 12 1.99 -4.32 -4.33
CA ASN A 12 1.99 -3.16 -3.43
C ASN A 12 2.98 -2.08 -3.92
N LYS A 13 4.15 -2.46 -4.44
CA LYS A 13 5.12 -1.53 -5.02
C LYS A 13 4.50 -0.75 -6.17
N CYS A 14 3.77 -1.43 -7.05
CA CYS A 14 3.08 -0.77 -8.16
C CYS A 14 2.12 0.31 -7.67
N VAL A 15 1.26 -0.01 -6.69
CA VAL A 15 0.36 0.99 -6.10
C VAL A 15 1.16 2.10 -5.41
N GLY A 16 2.27 1.77 -4.76
CA GLY A 16 3.23 2.74 -4.22
C GLY A 16 3.72 3.74 -5.26
N GLU A 17 4.00 3.31 -6.49
CA GLU A 17 4.40 4.20 -7.61
C GLU A 17 3.27 5.16 -8.01
N TYR A 18 2.02 4.70 -8.04
CA TYR A 18 0.86 5.58 -8.26
C TYR A 18 0.69 6.59 -7.11
N LEU A 19 0.85 6.13 -5.86
CA LEU A 19 0.77 6.98 -4.68
C LEU A 19 1.91 8.01 -4.66
N ARG A 20 3.11 7.65 -5.08
CA ARG A 20 4.25 8.58 -5.20
C ARG A 20 3.89 9.80 -6.04
N ASN A 21 3.18 9.61 -7.14
CA ASN A 21 2.76 10.72 -7.99
C ASN A 21 1.75 11.64 -7.29
N ALA A 22 0.95 11.10 -6.34
CA ALA A 22 -0.06 11.85 -5.61
C ALA A 22 0.47 12.53 -4.34
N VAL A 23 1.34 11.87 -3.56
CA VAL A 23 1.82 12.36 -2.24
C VAL A 23 3.30 12.76 -2.24
N GLY A 24 3.98 12.63 -3.37
CA GLY A 24 5.43 12.78 -3.49
C GLY A 24 6.18 11.64 -2.79
N GLY A 25 7.48 11.51 -3.07
CA GLY A 25 8.33 10.60 -2.31
C GLY A 25 9.18 9.65 -3.14
N GLU A 26 9.77 8.67 -2.46
CA GLU A 26 10.48 7.55 -3.05
C GLU A 26 9.81 6.23 -2.64
N VAL A 27 9.61 5.34 -3.60
CA VAL A 27 9.07 3.99 -3.36
C VAL A 27 10.23 3.02 -3.17
N ARG A 28 10.15 2.24 -2.11
CA ARG A 28 11.16 1.25 -1.72
C ARG A 28 10.51 -0.11 -1.58
N HIS A 29 11.08 -1.08 -2.26
CA HIS A 29 10.69 -2.48 -2.18
C HIS A 29 11.93 -3.35 -2.40
N ARG A 30 12.03 -4.45 -1.65
CA ARG A 30 12.97 -5.54 -1.91
C ARG A 30 12.22 -6.85 -1.82
N ARG A 31 12.69 -7.87 -2.55
CA ARG A 31 12.04 -9.19 -2.63
C ARG A 31 11.77 -9.85 -1.27
N ASN A 32 12.55 -9.52 -0.24
CA ASN A 32 12.43 -10.07 1.10
C ASN A 32 11.68 -9.16 2.09
N TYR A 33 11.04 -8.08 1.64
CA TYR A 33 10.25 -7.16 2.48
C TYR A 33 8.87 -7.74 2.83
N GLY A 34 8.82 -8.89 3.48
CA GLY A 34 7.55 -9.39 4.05
C GLY A 34 7.02 -8.42 5.12
N ARG A 35 5.69 -8.41 5.35
CA ARG A 35 5.02 -7.54 6.33
C ARG A 35 5.71 -7.51 7.68
N GLU A 36 6.03 -8.66 8.27
CA GLU A 36 6.64 -8.69 9.59
C GLU A 36 7.99 -7.96 9.63
N LEU A 37 8.84 -8.20 8.62
CA LEU A 37 10.13 -7.52 8.48
C LEU A 37 9.93 -6.02 8.31
N ILE A 38 8.91 -5.62 7.55
CA ILE A 38 8.58 -4.20 7.38
C ILE A 38 8.23 -3.58 8.73
N LEU A 39 7.26 -4.17 9.43
CA LEU A 39 6.71 -3.60 10.67
C LEU A 39 7.71 -3.64 11.83
N ARG A 40 8.63 -4.60 11.86
CA ARG A 40 9.60 -4.75 12.95
C ARG A 40 10.89 -3.96 12.70
N ASP A 41 11.43 -4.00 11.49
CA ASP A 41 12.82 -3.59 11.24
C ASP A 41 12.92 -2.47 10.20
N VAL A 42 12.32 -2.66 9.01
CA VAL A 42 12.46 -1.69 7.91
C VAL A 42 11.88 -0.32 8.29
N VAL A 43 10.72 -0.31 8.96
CA VAL A 43 10.12 0.95 9.43
C VAL A 43 11.05 1.67 10.41
N LYS A 44 11.73 0.96 11.32
CA LYS A 44 12.66 1.58 12.27
C LYS A 44 13.92 2.12 11.59
N GLU A 45 14.42 1.42 10.58
CA GLU A 45 15.60 1.86 9.82
C GLU A 45 15.28 3.08 8.95
N ILE A 46 14.11 3.10 8.32
CA ILE A 46 13.76 4.10 7.32
C ILE A 46 13.18 5.36 7.97
N LYS A 47 12.37 5.23 9.02
CA LYS A 47 11.66 6.37 9.65
C LYS A 47 12.58 7.54 10.03
N PRO A 48 13.77 7.36 10.62
CA PRO A 48 14.68 8.47 10.93
C PRO A 48 15.17 9.27 9.72
N ARG A 49 15.10 8.69 8.52
CA ARG A 49 15.57 9.28 7.26
C ARG A 49 14.43 9.93 6.45
N CYS A 50 13.20 9.85 6.94
CA CYS A 50 12.00 10.21 6.21
C CYS A 50 11.14 11.17 7.02
N ASN A 51 10.65 12.22 6.37
CA ASN A 51 9.71 13.14 7.03
C ASN A 51 8.36 12.48 7.29
N ARG A 52 7.97 11.62 6.35
CA ARG A 52 6.69 10.94 6.26
C ARG A 52 6.99 9.53 5.83
N LEU A 53 6.48 8.54 6.57
CA LEU A 53 6.64 7.14 6.21
C LEU A 53 5.27 6.52 5.97
N VAL A 54 5.08 6.03 4.75
CA VAL A 54 3.93 5.26 4.33
C VAL A 54 4.37 3.82 4.11
N VAL A 55 3.63 2.85 4.64
CA VAL A 55 3.80 1.43 4.32
C VAL A 55 2.62 0.97 3.47
N VAL A 56 2.88 0.16 2.45
CA VAL A 56 1.89 -0.42 1.55
C VAL A 56 2.01 -1.94 1.67
N ILE A 57 1.04 -2.55 2.35
CA ILE A 57 1.11 -3.95 2.80
C ILE A 57 -0.20 -4.68 2.53
N ASP A 58 -0.14 -6.00 2.56
CA ASP A 58 -1.32 -6.86 2.56
C ASP A 58 -1.76 -7.15 4.00
N TYR A 59 -3.08 -7.17 4.21
CA TYR A 59 -3.67 -7.47 5.52
C TYR A 59 -3.46 -8.93 5.90
N GLU A 60 -3.55 -9.79 4.88
CA GLU A 60 -3.64 -11.24 4.96
C GLU A 60 -4.75 -11.72 5.92
N ILE A 61 -4.68 -12.99 6.33
CA ILE A 61 -5.65 -13.64 7.22
C ILE A 61 -4.95 -14.19 8.47
N GLY A 62 -5.72 -14.45 9.53
CA GLY A 62 -5.19 -15.04 10.77
C GLY A 62 -4.26 -14.10 11.55
N ASP A 63 -3.18 -14.64 12.12
CA ASP A 63 -2.26 -13.91 12.99
C ASP A 63 -1.63 -12.67 12.34
N ALA A 64 -1.44 -12.74 11.02
CA ALA A 64 -0.99 -11.63 10.19
C ALA A 64 -1.88 -10.39 10.32
N ARG A 65 -3.20 -10.60 10.25
CA ARG A 65 -4.21 -9.55 10.37
C ARG A 65 -4.19 -8.92 11.75
N ILE A 66 -4.09 -9.75 12.79
CA ILE A 66 -4.00 -9.30 14.19
C ILE A 66 -2.79 -8.39 14.38
N LEU A 67 -1.65 -8.70 13.75
CA LEU A 67 -0.46 -7.87 13.81
C LEU A 67 -0.71 -6.47 13.22
N VAL A 68 -1.42 -6.37 12.10
CA VAL A 68 -1.76 -5.06 11.50
C VAL A 68 -2.74 -4.30 12.39
N GLU A 69 -3.82 -4.94 12.84
CA GLU A 69 -4.85 -4.32 13.70
C GLU A 69 -4.29 -3.81 15.04
N LYS A 70 -3.30 -4.52 15.60
CA LYS A 70 -2.60 -4.09 16.82
C LYS A 70 -1.72 -2.85 16.61
N ASN A 71 -1.22 -2.66 15.40
CA ASN A 71 -0.24 -1.61 15.09
C ASN A 71 -0.84 -0.40 14.40
N PHE A 72 -2.06 -0.47 13.86
CA PHE A 72 -2.70 0.61 13.11
C PHE A 72 -4.17 0.80 13.49
N ARG A 73 -4.59 2.07 13.60
CA ARG A 73 -6.01 2.45 13.64
C ARG A 73 -6.51 2.62 12.21
N LEU A 74 -7.17 1.60 11.68
CA LEU A 74 -7.56 1.51 10.28
C LEU A 74 -8.95 2.12 10.03
N THR A 75 -9.13 2.67 8.84
CA THR A 75 -10.41 3.12 8.28
C THR A 75 -10.50 2.64 6.84
N GLN A 76 -11.63 2.07 6.46
CA GLN A 76 -11.83 1.61 5.09
C GLN A 76 -11.97 2.81 4.16
N ILE A 77 -11.13 2.87 3.13
CA ILE A 77 -11.11 3.99 2.19
C ILE A 77 -11.85 3.63 0.91
N CYS A 78 -11.66 2.45 0.35
CA CYS A 78 -12.34 2.05 -0.89
C CYS A 78 -12.31 0.53 -1.01
N GLY A 79 -13.45 -0.09 -1.35
CA GLY A 79 -13.54 -1.52 -1.68
C GLY A 79 -12.73 -2.40 -0.73
N LYS A 80 -11.57 -2.85 -1.21
CA LYS A 80 -10.63 -3.75 -0.53
C LYS A 80 -9.40 -3.05 0.08
N VAL A 81 -9.49 -1.76 0.38
CA VAL A 81 -8.36 -0.95 0.87
C VAL A 81 -8.71 -0.19 2.14
N TRP A 82 -7.85 -0.35 3.13
CA TRP A 82 -7.87 0.37 4.39
C TRP A 82 -6.67 1.31 4.46
N VAL A 83 -6.83 2.44 5.15
CA VAL A 83 -5.72 3.33 5.49
C VAL A 83 -5.77 3.59 6.98
N GLY A 84 -4.62 3.62 7.65
CA GLY A 84 -4.59 3.87 9.08
C GLY A 84 -3.32 4.47 9.61
N GLN A 85 -3.44 5.06 10.79
CA GLN A 85 -2.31 5.64 11.52
C GLN A 85 -1.69 4.60 12.43
N GLY A 86 -0.35 4.54 12.41
CA GLY A 86 0.41 3.71 13.31
C GLY A 86 0.25 4.15 14.76
N VAL A 87 0.16 3.19 15.66
CA VAL A 87 0.11 3.42 17.11
C VAL A 87 1.39 2.95 17.79
N ASN A 88 1.61 3.38 19.03
CA ASN A 88 2.74 2.97 19.85
C ASN A 88 4.08 3.18 19.11
N LYS A 89 4.84 2.10 18.87
CA LYS A 89 6.15 2.13 18.20
C LYS A 89 6.06 2.61 16.74
N LEU A 90 4.88 2.56 16.13
CA LEU A 90 4.64 3.01 14.76
C LEU A 90 3.97 4.40 14.68
N ALA A 91 3.89 5.15 15.79
CA ALA A 91 3.34 6.52 15.77
C ALA A 91 4.03 7.39 14.70
N GLY A 92 3.24 8.06 13.84
CA GLY A 92 3.76 8.84 12.71
C GLY A 92 4.03 8.04 11.42
N VAL A 93 3.69 6.76 11.38
CA VAL A 93 3.65 5.93 10.16
C VAL A 93 2.20 5.82 9.69
N VAL A 94 1.97 5.87 8.38
CA VAL A 94 0.66 5.58 7.78
C VAL A 94 0.72 4.26 7.03
N ALA A 95 -0.26 3.39 7.23
CA ALA A 95 -0.41 2.16 6.46
C ALA A 95 -1.50 2.32 5.40
N VAL A 96 -1.22 1.83 4.19
CA VAL A 96 -2.20 1.48 3.16
C VAL A 96 -2.23 -0.04 3.13
N VAL A 97 -3.39 -0.62 3.43
CA VAL A 97 -3.55 -2.06 3.67
C VAL A 97 -4.57 -2.64 2.69
N PHE A 98 -4.16 -3.62 1.89
CA PHE A 98 -5.04 -4.34 0.97
C PHE A 98 -5.65 -5.57 1.64
N ASP A 99 -6.97 -5.76 1.53
CA ASP A 99 -7.73 -6.77 2.27
C ASP A 99 -8.35 -7.84 1.35
N PRO A 100 -7.93 -9.12 1.43
CA PRO A 100 -6.79 -9.62 2.19
C PRO A 100 -5.42 -9.33 1.52
N HIS A 101 -5.40 -9.16 0.20
CA HIS A 101 -4.19 -8.94 -0.61
C HIS A 101 -4.46 -7.99 -1.78
N ILE A 102 -3.40 -7.48 -2.40
CA ILE A 102 -3.51 -6.64 -3.60
C ILE A 102 -4.23 -7.31 -4.77
N GLU A 103 -4.11 -8.64 -4.92
CA GLU A 103 -4.82 -9.41 -5.95
C GLU A 103 -6.34 -9.31 -5.77
N ALA A 104 -6.83 -9.43 -4.54
CA ALA A 104 -8.26 -9.33 -4.25
C ALA A 104 -8.80 -7.92 -4.55
N PHE A 105 -7.96 -6.89 -4.41
CA PHE A 105 -8.30 -5.54 -4.84
C PHE A 105 -8.36 -5.43 -6.37
N ALA A 106 -7.40 -6.01 -7.09
CA ALA A 106 -7.45 -6.05 -8.55
C ALA A 106 -8.67 -6.83 -9.08
N GLU A 107 -9.03 -7.94 -8.45
CA GLU A 107 -10.26 -8.68 -8.76
C GLU A 107 -11.52 -7.87 -8.48
N TRP A 108 -11.54 -7.11 -7.39
CA TRP A 108 -12.64 -6.18 -7.09
C TRP A 108 -12.80 -5.08 -8.15
N LEU A 109 -11.72 -4.67 -8.81
CA LEU A 109 -11.74 -3.76 -9.97
C LEU A 109 -12.16 -4.45 -11.28
N GLY A 110 -12.49 -5.74 -11.24
CA GLY A 110 -12.84 -6.54 -12.42
C GLY A 110 -11.64 -7.04 -13.23
N LEU A 111 -10.44 -7.05 -12.66
CA LEU A 111 -9.23 -7.56 -13.31
C LEU A 111 -8.99 -9.04 -12.95
N ASN A 112 -8.11 -9.72 -13.69
CA ASN A 112 -7.75 -11.11 -13.40
C ASN A 112 -6.23 -11.28 -13.23
N PRO A 113 -5.68 -10.92 -12.04
CA PRO A 113 -4.24 -10.84 -11.82
C PRO A 113 -3.54 -12.20 -11.80
N GLY A 114 -4.19 -13.26 -11.32
CA GLY A 114 -3.52 -14.51 -10.98
C GLY A 114 -2.26 -14.25 -10.14
N ASP A 115 -1.12 -14.81 -10.54
CA ASP A 115 0.15 -14.59 -9.87
C ASP A 115 0.96 -13.39 -10.40
N LYS A 116 0.43 -12.59 -11.34
CA LYS A 116 1.19 -11.51 -11.97
C LYS A 116 1.58 -10.40 -10.99
N LEU A 117 0.77 -10.15 -9.97
CA LEU A 117 1.05 -9.14 -8.94
C LEU A 117 2.11 -9.59 -7.91
N LYS A 118 2.49 -10.86 -7.93
CA LYS A 118 3.56 -11.44 -7.08
C LYS A 118 4.93 -11.37 -7.74
N ARG A 119 5.03 -10.86 -8.97
CA ARG A 119 6.24 -10.86 -9.81
C ARG A 119 6.70 -9.43 -10.11
N ASP A 120 7.94 -9.28 -10.52
CA ASP A 120 8.54 -8.01 -10.92
C ASP A 120 7.79 -7.30 -12.06
N GLU A 121 7.10 -8.05 -12.91
CA GLU A 121 6.21 -7.54 -13.96
C GLU A 121 4.88 -6.94 -13.45
N ALA A 122 4.60 -6.96 -12.14
CA ALA A 122 3.33 -6.51 -11.57
C ALA A 122 2.91 -5.10 -12.04
N CYS A 123 3.87 -4.19 -12.18
CA CYS A 123 3.59 -2.83 -12.64
C CYS A 123 3.15 -2.77 -14.10
N ASN A 124 3.80 -3.55 -14.97
CA ASN A 124 3.47 -3.62 -16.39
C ASN A 124 2.06 -4.20 -16.55
N TYR A 125 1.76 -5.27 -15.81
CA TYR A 125 0.44 -5.87 -15.79
C TYR A 125 -0.63 -4.84 -15.38
N LEU A 126 -0.49 -4.24 -14.19
CA LEU A 126 -1.52 -3.34 -13.66
C LEU A 126 -1.72 -2.14 -14.59
N HIS A 127 -0.65 -1.54 -15.08
CA HIS A 127 -0.75 -0.44 -16.05
C HIS A 127 -1.47 -0.85 -17.34
N SER A 128 -1.14 -2.03 -17.89
CA SER A 128 -1.75 -2.50 -19.13
C SER A 128 -3.25 -2.78 -18.99
N GLU A 129 -3.67 -3.33 -17.85
CA GLU A 129 -5.07 -3.65 -17.59
C GLU A 129 -5.91 -2.40 -17.30
N LEU A 130 -5.39 -1.46 -16.51
CA LEU A 130 -6.07 -0.19 -16.27
C LEU A 130 -6.23 0.61 -17.57
N LYS A 131 -5.25 0.54 -18.49
CA LYS A 131 -5.38 1.17 -19.82
C LYS A 131 -6.46 0.52 -20.71
N ARG A 132 -6.74 -0.77 -20.51
CA ARG A 132 -7.72 -1.53 -21.30
C ARG A 132 -9.16 -1.36 -20.81
N SER A 133 -9.35 -1.11 -19.52
CA SER A 133 -10.67 -1.00 -18.90
C SER A 133 -10.89 0.38 -18.30
N ASN A 134 -11.72 1.20 -18.95
CA ASN A 134 -12.07 2.55 -18.48
C ASN A 134 -12.74 2.54 -17.10
N ASP A 135 -13.57 1.53 -16.82
CA ASP A 135 -14.24 1.38 -15.52
C ASP A 135 -13.23 1.05 -14.41
N ALA A 136 -12.38 0.04 -14.63
CA ALA A 136 -11.31 -0.31 -13.68
C ALA A 136 -10.35 0.87 -13.44
N SER A 137 -9.97 1.60 -14.51
CA SER A 137 -9.15 2.81 -14.40
C SER A 137 -9.80 3.87 -13.53
N SER A 138 -11.08 4.16 -13.77
CA SER A 138 -11.84 5.18 -13.03
C SER A 138 -11.97 4.82 -11.56
N GLN A 139 -12.28 3.56 -11.26
CA GLN A 139 -12.38 3.06 -9.89
C GLN A 139 -11.03 3.08 -9.17
N PHE A 140 -9.96 2.64 -9.84
CA PHE A 140 -8.60 2.67 -9.31
C PHE A 140 -8.14 4.10 -9.01
N GLU A 141 -8.29 5.02 -9.96
CA GLU A 141 -7.90 6.43 -9.79
C GLU A 141 -8.68 7.11 -8.66
N ASN A 142 -9.98 6.84 -8.56
CA ASN A 142 -10.80 7.35 -7.46
C ASN A 142 -10.28 6.82 -6.11
N CYS A 143 -9.99 5.51 -6.02
CA CYS A 143 -9.44 4.90 -4.83
C CYS A 143 -8.07 5.51 -4.47
N ILE A 144 -7.15 5.71 -5.43
CA ILE A 144 -5.86 6.36 -5.22
C ILE A 144 -6.01 7.81 -4.72
N LYS A 145 -6.95 8.59 -5.27
CA LYS A 145 -7.24 9.96 -4.80
C LYS A 145 -7.70 9.95 -3.34
N ARG A 146 -8.58 9.02 -2.95
CA ARG A 146 -9.06 8.87 -1.57
C ARG A 146 -7.96 8.43 -0.61
N ILE A 147 -7.10 7.49 -1.02
CA ILE A 147 -5.93 7.06 -0.24
C ILE A 147 -4.99 8.24 -0.03
N ALA A 148 -4.66 8.99 -1.09
CA ALA A 148 -3.79 10.15 -1.01
C ALA A 148 -4.36 11.25 -0.10
N ALA A 149 -5.67 11.49 -0.14
CA ALA A 149 -6.34 12.42 0.76
C ALA A 149 -6.21 11.97 2.23
N ALA A 150 -6.45 10.69 2.52
CA ALA A 150 -6.29 10.13 3.86
C ALA A 150 -4.83 10.23 4.36
N ILE A 151 -3.84 9.91 3.52
CA ILE A 151 -2.41 10.06 3.86
C ILE A 151 -2.08 11.52 4.22
N ARG A 152 -2.59 12.49 3.43
CA ARG A 152 -2.36 13.91 3.71
C ARG A 152 -3.04 14.37 5.00
N GLN A 153 -4.23 13.87 5.32
CA GLN A 153 -4.91 14.16 6.58
C GLN A 153 -4.14 13.59 7.79
N PHE A 154 -3.52 12.42 7.63
CA PHE A 154 -2.80 11.75 8.72
C PHE A 154 -1.37 12.26 8.94
N LEU A 155 -0.79 12.95 7.95
CA LEU A 155 0.61 13.41 7.95
C LEU A 155 0.77 14.92 7.70
N GLY A 156 -0.33 15.64 7.51
CA GLY A 156 -0.42 17.09 7.43
C GLY A 156 -0.75 17.66 8.79
#